data_AF-A0A9D6CJK4-F1
#
_entry.id   AF-A0A9D6CJK4-F1
#
_cell.length_a   1.000
_cell.length_b   1.000
_cell.length_c   1.000
_cell.angle_alpha   90.00
_cell.angle_beta   90.00
_cell.angle_gamma   90.00
#
_symmetry.space_group_name_H-M   'P 1'
#
loop_
_entity.id
_entity.type
_entity.pdbx_description
1 polymer ?
#
loop_
_entity_poly.entity_id
_entity_poly.type
_entity_poly.pdbx_seq_one_letter_code
_entity_poly.pdbx_strand_id
1 'polypeptide(L)'
;MIYTINKIRPKREGGGLVPLGSRSEVVAAFARMNTAPDEDGSRFLYGPGMRVELAVDPSLPNASARRAAPQATVVAAEVKIAEEELFEIMFQGTRTEFPGLLARMIRRHGWQLVNLETGSCYPPPPPDDEDDS
;
A
#
# COMPACT_ATOMS: atom_id res chain seq x y z
N MET A 1 -2.34 11.23 -11.68
CA MET A 1 -2.64 9.78 -11.62
C MET A 1 -3.12 9.36 -10.24
N ILE A 2 -4.06 8.42 -10.17
CA ILE A 2 -4.57 7.87 -8.91
C ILE A 2 -4.32 6.35 -8.87
N TYR A 3 -3.77 5.90 -7.74
CA TYR A 3 -3.54 4.50 -7.45
C TYR A 3 -4.27 4.09 -6.17
N THR A 4 -4.56 2.80 -6.03
CA THR A 4 -4.98 2.21 -4.76
C THR A 4 -4.00 1.12 -4.33
N ILE A 5 -3.77 1.00 -3.03
CA ILE A 5 -2.98 -0.06 -2.41
C ILE A 5 -3.94 -0.95 -1.63
N ASN A 6 -3.95 -2.22 -2.01
CA ASN A 6 -4.75 -3.26 -1.40
C ASN A 6 -3.88 -4.44 -1.00
N LYS A 7 -4.39 -5.31 -0.12
CA LYS A 7 -3.77 -6.61 0.15
C LYS A 7 -4.78 -7.69 -0.18
N ILE A 8 -4.38 -8.61 -1.06
CA ILE A 8 -5.25 -9.70 -1.51
C ILE A 8 -4.84 -10.97 -0.80
N ARG A 9 -5.85 -11.69 -0.27
CA ARG A 9 -5.67 -13.07 0.19
C ARG A 9 -5.70 -14.01 -1.02
N PRO A 10 -4.74 -14.95 -1.13
CA PRO A 10 -4.75 -15.94 -2.22
C PRO A 10 -6.09 -16.69 -2.33
N LYS A 11 -6.52 -17.03 -3.56
CA LYS A 11 -7.76 -17.80 -3.83
C LYS A 11 -7.82 -19.08 -2.98
N ARG A 12 -6.71 -19.83 -2.90
CA ARG A 12 -6.56 -21.05 -2.08
C ARG A 12 -6.83 -20.89 -0.57
N GLU A 13 -6.79 -19.66 -0.06
CA GLU A 13 -7.03 -19.32 1.35
C GLU A 13 -8.41 -18.66 1.56
N GLY A 14 -9.30 -18.75 0.56
CA GLY A 14 -10.64 -18.19 0.57
C GLY A 14 -10.80 -16.88 -0.19
N GLY A 15 -9.73 -16.35 -0.80
CA GLY A 15 -9.77 -15.13 -1.61
C GLY A 15 -10.13 -13.85 -0.83
N GLY A 16 -10.24 -12.75 -1.56
CA GLY A 16 -10.76 -11.48 -1.05
C GLY A 16 -9.72 -10.48 -0.55
N LEU A 17 -10.20 -9.30 -0.17
CA LEU A 17 -9.38 -8.23 0.39
C LEU A 17 -9.14 -8.46 1.88
N VAL A 18 -7.91 -8.22 2.33
CA VAL A 18 -7.54 -8.24 3.73
C VAL A 18 -6.90 -6.92 4.13
N PRO A 19 -6.90 -6.55 5.43
CA PRO A 19 -6.28 -5.32 5.87
C PRO A 19 -4.80 -5.21 5.48
N LEU A 20 -4.36 -3.99 5.18
CA LEU A 20 -2.95 -3.68 4.94
C LEU A 20 -2.11 -3.90 6.20
N GLY A 21 -2.69 -3.60 7.36
CA GLY A 21 -2.09 -3.74 8.68
C GLY A 21 -2.62 -2.70 9.66
N SER A 22 -1.95 -2.54 10.79
CA SER A 22 -2.21 -1.44 11.70
C SER A 22 -1.80 -0.11 11.10
N ARG A 23 -2.43 0.98 11.56
CA ARG A 23 -2.03 2.33 11.14
C ARG A 23 -0.54 2.60 11.37
N SER A 24 0.04 2.24 12.51
CA SER A 24 1.45 2.50 12.78
C SER A 24 2.38 1.74 11.82
N GLU A 25 2.05 0.48 11.48
CA GLU A 25 2.83 -0.30 10.51
C GLU A 25 2.76 0.34 9.11
N VAL A 26 1.58 0.77 8.68
CA VAL A 26 1.41 1.41 7.36
C VAL A 26 2.14 2.76 7.31
N VAL A 27 1.98 3.61 8.33
CA VAL A 27 2.70 4.88 8.41
C VAL A 27 4.22 4.67 8.44
N ALA A 28 4.71 3.70 9.21
CA ALA A 28 6.13 3.37 9.27
C ALA A 28 6.69 2.87 7.92
N ALA A 29 5.86 2.22 7.11
CA ALA A 29 6.23 1.82 5.76
C ALA A 29 6.43 3.05 4.85
N PHE A 30 5.48 3.99 4.87
CA PHE A 30 5.55 5.24 4.09
C PHE A 30 6.64 6.22 4.56
N ALA A 31 6.95 6.24 5.86
CA ALA A 31 7.98 7.11 6.43
C ALA A 31 9.36 6.91 5.77
N ARG A 32 9.64 5.72 5.24
CA ARG A 32 10.89 5.42 4.51
C ARG A 32 11.05 6.19 3.19
N MET A 33 9.98 6.80 2.69
CA MET A 33 9.96 7.60 1.46
C MET A 33 9.74 9.08 1.78
N ASN A 34 9.99 9.51 3.02
CA ASN A 34 9.66 10.85 3.52
C ASN A 34 8.17 11.19 3.39
N THR A 35 7.31 10.17 3.53
CA THR A 35 5.85 10.31 3.46
C THR A 35 5.26 10.05 4.85
N ALA A 36 4.66 11.06 5.47
CA ALA A 36 4.20 11.03 6.86
C ALA A 36 2.92 11.88 7.05
N PRO A 37 2.16 11.69 8.14
CA PRO A 37 1.03 12.56 8.42
C PRO A 37 1.50 13.92 8.95
N ASP A 38 0.80 15.00 8.60
CA ASP A 38 1.06 16.33 9.16
C ASP A 38 0.65 16.42 10.64
N GLU A 39 -0.37 15.66 11.02
CA GLU A 39 -0.93 15.62 12.38
C GLU A 39 -1.13 14.18 12.84
N ASP A 40 -0.92 13.95 14.14
CA ASP A 40 -1.13 12.63 14.76
C ASP A 40 -2.56 12.15 14.53
N GLY A 41 -2.70 10.95 13.98
CA GLY A 41 -3.99 10.34 13.66
C GLY A 41 -4.60 10.77 12.31
N SER A 42 -4.01 11.74 11.58
CA SER A 42 -4.53 12.20 10.28
C SER A 42 -4.64 11.06 9.25
N ARG A 43 -5.75 10.99 8.52
CA ARG A 43 -5.91 10.00 7.44
C ARG A 43 -5.02 10.27 6.23
N PHE A 44 -4.43 11.46 6.14
CA PHE A 44 -3.59 11.87 5.03
C PHE A 44 -2.12 11.78 5.41
N LEU A 45 -1.32 11.25 4.48
CA LEU A 45 0.14 11.32 4.50
C LEU A 45 0.61 12.14 3.30
N TYR A 46 1.63 12.95 3.52
CA TYR A 46 2.22 13.81 2.50
C TYR A 46 3.69 13.47 2.35
N GLY A 47 4.14 13.39 1.10
CA GLY A 47 5.54 13.19 0.76
C GLY A 47 5.85 13.79 -0.61
N PRO A 48 7.11 13.71 -1.06
CA PRO A 48 7.53 14.28 -2.33
C PRO A 48 6.70 13.71 -3.49
N GLY A 49 6.01 14.58 -4.23
CA GLY A 49 5.23 14.20 -5.41
C GLY A 49 3.99 13.33 -5.17
N MET A 50 3.64 13.01 -3.92
CA MET A 50 2.49 12.16 -3.62
C MET A 50 1.70 12.58 -2.36
N ARG A 51 0.41 12.26 -2.38
CA ARG A 51 -0.48 12.26 -1.22
C ARG A 51 -1.09 10.89 -1.04
N VAL A 52 -1.04 10.36 0.16
CA VAL A 52 -1.67 9.08 0.52
C VAL A 52 -2.86 9.33 1.43
N GLU A 53 -4.00 8.73 1.13
CA GLU A 53 -5.17 8.73 1.99
C GLU A 53 -5.42 7.31 2.52
N LEU A 54 -5.42 7.16 3.85
CA LEU A 54 -5.60 5.88 4.52
C LEU A 54 -7.08 5.62 4.79
N ALA A 55 -7.61 4.54 4.22
CA ALA A 55 -8.91 4.01 4.58
C ALA A 55 -8.76 3.21 5.88
N VAL A 56 -9.30 3.75 6.97
CA VAL A 56 -9.22 3.16 8.31
C VAL A 56 -10.56 2.60 8.76
N ASP A 57 -10.54 1.40 9.34
CA ASP A 57 -11.69 0.78 9.99
C ASP A 57 -11.38 0.59 11.48
N PRO A 58 -12.07 1.30 12.38
CA PRO A 58 -11.87 1.18 13.82
C PRO A 58 -12.53 -0.08 14.42
N SER A 59 -13.42 -0.74 13.69
CA SER A 59 -14.13 -1.95 14.14
C SER A 59 -13.31 -3.23 13.97
N LEU A 60 -12.30 -3.20 13.09
CA LEU A 60 -11.47 -4.36 12.81
C LEU A 60 -10.34 -4.50 13.84
N PRO A 61 -10.17 -5.71 14.43
CA PRO A 61 -9.09 -5.95 15.37
C PRO A 61 -7.74 -5.84 14.68
N ASN A 62 -6.82 -5.12 15.29
CA ASN A 62 -5.43 -5.09 14.85
C ASN A 62 -4.78 -6.45 15.18
N ALA A 63 -4.53 -7.28 14.17
CA ALA A 63 -3.95 -8.61 14.33
C ALA A 63 -2.57 -8.60 15.05
N SER A 64 -1.85 -7.47 15.03
CA SER A 64 -0.55 -7.26 15.65
C SER A 64 -0.63 -6.77 17.11
N ALA A 65 -1.79 -6.32 17.58
CA ALA A 65 -1.94 -5.66 18.89
C ALA A 65 -2.11 -6.65 20.05
N ARG A 66 -1.03 -7.35 20.43
CA ARG A 66 -1.08 -8.17 21.67
C ARG A 66 -1.03 -7.34 22.96
N ARG A 67 -0.60 -6.07 22.96
CA ARG A 67 -0.40 -5.26 24.19
C ARG A 67 -0.51 -3.72 24.06
N ALA A 68 -0.90 -3.16 22.92
CA ALA A 68 -1.00 -1.69 22.74
C ALA A 68 -2.46 -1.24 22.63
N ALA A 69 -2.72 0.04 22.93
CA ALA A 69 -4.01 0.69 22.74
C ALA A 69 -4.61 0.36 21.35
N PRO A 70 -5.95 0.28 21.21
CA PRO A 70 -6.59 -0.05 19.94
C PRO A 70 -6.15 0.94 18.86
N GLN A 71 -5.25 0.50 17.98
CA GLN A 71 -4.87 1.26 16.80
C GLN A 71 -5.83 0.92 15.67
N ALA A 72 -6.29 1.94 14.95
CA ALA A 72 -7.13 1.74 13.79
C ALA A 72 -6.45 0.85 12.75
N THR A 73 -7.22 -0.06 12.16
CA THR A 73 -6.77 -0.97 11.12
C THR A 73 -6.91 -0.29 9.76
N VAL A 74 -5.86 -0.31 8.94
CA VAL A 74 -5.90 0.24 7.58
C VAL A 74 -6.34 -0.87 6.62
N VAL A 75 -7.43 -0.65 5.90
CA VAL A 75 -7.99 -1.61 4.95
C VAL A 75 -7.49 -1.39 3.52
N ALA A 76 -7.23 -0.14 3.16
CA ALA A 76 -6.69 0.26 1.87
C ALA A 76 -5.99 1.62 1.98
N ALA A 77 -5.23 2.00 0.96
CA ALA A 77 -4.69 3.35 0.84
C ALA A 77 -4.82 3.87 -0.59
N GLU A 78 -5.31 5.10 -0.77
CA GLU A 78 -5.34 5.78 -2.07
C GLU A 78 -4.09 6.65 -2.21
N VAL A 79 -3.38 6.55 -3.33
CA VAL A 79 -2.18 7.33 -3.62
C VAL A 79 -2.46 8.25 -4.79
N LYS A 80 -2.47 9.56 -4.55
CA LYS A 80 -2.57 10.59 -5.58
C LYS A 80 -1.18 11.10 -5.92
N ILE A 81 -0.84 11.02 -7.19
CA ILE A 81 0.45 11.48 -7.71
C ILE A 81 0.28 12.89 -8.27
N ALA A 82 1.03 13.81 -7.70
CA ALA A 82 1.13 15.20 -8.15
C ALA A 82 2.30 15.38 -9.13
N GLU A 83 3.42 14.66 -8.91
CA GLU A 83 4.61 14.72 -9.75
C GLU A 83 4.95 13.32 -10.27
N GLU A 84 4.70 13.11 -11.56
CA GLU A 84 4.86 11.82 -12.23
C GLU A 84 6.32 11.35 -12.23
N GLU A 85 7.26 12.24 -12.54
CA GLU A 85 8.70 11.92 -12.60
C GLU A 85 9.24 11.40 -11.26
N LEU A 86 8.84 12.03 -10.15
CA LEU A 86 9.23 11.55 -8.81
C LEU A 86 8.60 10.21 -8.49
N PHE A 87 7.33 10.01 -8.88
CA PHE A 87 6.66 8.74 -8.70
C PHE A 87 7.34 7.61 -9.49
N GLU A 88 7.71 7.86 -10.74
CA GLU A 88 8.44 6.90 -11.56
C GLU A 88 9.77 6.51 -10.92
N ILE A 89 10.53 7.48 -10.39
CA ILE A 89 11.77 7.19 -9.66
C ILE A 89 11.50 6.37 -8.40
N MET A 90 10.46 6.71 -7.62
CA MET A 90 10.11 5.95 -6.40
C MET A 90 9.64 4.54 -6.71
N PHE A 91 8.97 4.34 -7.85
CA PHE A 91 8.41 3.06 -8.25
C PHE A 91 9.41 2.20 -9.03
N GLN A 92 9.92 2.69 -10.16
CA GLN A 92 10.87 1.98 -11.01
C GLN A 92 12.25 1.93 -10.35
N GLY A 93 12.69 3.01 -9.71
CA GLY A 93 14.02 3.13 -9.12
C GLY A 93 15.00 3.90 -10.01
N THR A 94 16.26 3.87 -9.62
CA THR A 94 17.37 4.49 -10.36
C THR A 94 18.35 3.43 -10.85
N ARG A 95 19.37 3.84 -11.62
CA ARG A 95 20.43 2.93 -12.09
C ARG A 95 21.14 2.19 -10.95
N THR A 96 21.25 2.81 -9.79
CA THR A 96 21.93 2.25 -8.61
C THR A 96 20.96 1.59 -7.63
N GLU A 97 19.66 1.80 -7.77
CA GLU A 97 18.65 1.34 -6.82
C GLU A 97 17.39 0.88 -7.57
N PHE A 98 17.36 -0.40 -7.94
CA PHE A 98 16.26 -1.03 -8.68
C PHE A 98 15.83 -2.35 -8.01
N PRO A 99 14.51 -2.61 -7.81
CA PRO A 99 13.40 -1.71 -8.12
C PRO A 99 13.31 -0.57 -7.09
N GLY A 100 12.53 0.46 -7.41
CA GLY A 100 12.33 1.63 -6.56
C GLY A 100 11.81 1.31 -5.16
N LEU A 101 11.95 2.27 -4.24
CA LEU A 101 11.57 2.10 -2.83
C LEU A 101 10.10 1.71 -2.66
N LEU A 102 9.19 2.35 -3.42
CA LEU A 102 7.77 2.04 -3.40
C LEU A 102 7.52 0.62 -3.86
N ALA A 103 8.11 0.21 -4.99
CA ALA A 103 7.97 -1.14 -5.52
C ALA A 103 8.50 -2.22 -4.56
N ARG A 104 9.63 -1.97 -3.88
CA ARG A 104 10.16 -2.87 -2.83
C ARG A 104 9.24 -2.94 -1.63
N MET A 105 8.71 -1.81 -1.17
CA MET A 105 7.78 -1.74 -0.05
C MET A 105 6.50 -2.53 -0.36
N ILE A 106 5.87 -2.29 -1.52
CA ILE A 106 4.67 -2.99 -1.97
C ILE A 106 4.90 -4.51 -1.93
N ARG A 107 5.99 -4.99 -2.55
CA ARG A 107 6.35 -6.43 -2.53
C ARG A 107 6.59 -6.97 -1.13
N ARG A 108 7.37 -6.26 -0.31
CA ARG A 108 7.74 -6.70 1.05
C ARG A 108 6.52 -6.91 1.95
N HIS A 109 5.49 -6.08 1.80
CA HIS A 109 4.28 -6.15 2.61
C HIS A 109 3.19 -7.07 2.01
N GLY A 110 3.45 -7.67 0.84
CA GLY A 110 2.48 -8.46 0.10
C GLY A 110 1.28 -7.62 -0.37
N TRP A 111 1.49 -6.33 -0.58
CA TRP A 111 0.48 -5.42 -1.08
C TRP A 111 0.47 -5.43 -2.61
N GLN A 112 -0.60 -4.87 -3.18
CA GLN A 112 -0.74 -4.60 -4.59
C GLN A 112 -1.08 -3.12 -4.79
N LEU A 113 -0.32 -2.46 -5.65
CA LEU A 113 -0.57 -1.12 -6.15
C LEU A 113 -1.31 -1.22 -7.48
N VAL A 114 -2.50 -0.64 -7.57
CA VAL A 114 -3.35 -0.69 -8.78
C VAL A 114 -3.53 0.71 -9.30
N ASN A 115 -3.19 0.93 -10.58
CA ASN A 115 -3.49 2.15 -11.31
C ASN A 115 -4.99 2.17 -11.64
N LEU A 116 -5.74 3.14 -11.11
CA LEU A 116 -7.19 3.21 -11.31
C LEU A 116 -7.60 3.70 -12.70
N GLU A 117 -6.68 4.30 -13.45
CA GLU A 117 -6.92 4.78 -14.82
C GLU A 117 -6.71 3.67 -15.84
N THR A 118 -5.68 2.83 -15.65
CA THR A 118 -5.32 1.77 -16.63
C THR A 118 -5.70 0.37 -16.18
N GLY A 119 -6.04 0.16 -14.90
CA GLY A 119 -6.24 -1.16 -14.31
C GLY A 119 -4.95 -1.96 -14.09
N SER A 120 -3.79 -1.41 -14.47
CA SER A 120 -2.49 -2.08 -14.28
C SER A 120 -2.20 -2.27 -12.80
N CYS A 121 -1.72 -3.44 -12.41
CA CYS A 121 -1.38 -3.73 -11.02
C CYS A 121 0.07 -4.20 -10.84
N TYR A 122 0.63 -3.87 -9.68
CA TYR A 122 1.98 -4.22 -9.29
C TYR A 122 2.03 -4.78 -7.84
N PRO A 123 2.72 -5.90 -7.58
CA PRO A 123 3.26 -6.80 -8.60
C PRO A 123 2.12 -7.29 -9.52
N PRO A 124 2.44 -7.65 -10.78
CA PRO A 124 1.43 -8.23 -11.65
C PRO A 124 0.78 -9.42 -10.94
N PRO A 125 -0.52 -9.67 -11.18
CA PRO A 125 -1.15 -10.82 -10.58
C PRO A 125 -0.41 -12.06 -11.10
N PRO A 126 -0.36 -13.15 -10.32
CA PRO A 126 0.07 -14.41 -10.89
C PRO A 126 -0.77 -14.66 -12.16
N PRO A 127 -0.20 -15.25 -13.22
CA PRO A 127 -1.03 -15.73 -14.33
C PRO A 127 -2.15 -16.55 -13.68
N ASP A 128 -3.40 -16.29 -14.06
CA ASP A 128 -4.47 -17.19 -13.67
C ASP A 128 -4.02 -18.57 -14.14
N ASP A 129 -3.77 -19.48 -13.20
CA ASP A 129 -3.70 -20.90 -13.54
C ASP A 129 -5.05 -21.14 -14.23
N GLU A 130 -5.03 -21.26 -15.56
CA GLU A 130 -6.20 -21.68 -16.32
C GLU A 130 -6.77 -22.89 -15.58
N ASP A 131 -8.06 -22.84 -15.26
CA ASP A 131 -8.79 -23.92 -14.61
C ASP A 131 -8.36 -25.27 -15.17
N ASP A 132 -7.52 -25.99 -14.43
CA ASP A 132 -7.38 -27.43 -14.55
C ASP A 132 -8.64 -28.02 -13.91
N SER A 133 -9.77 -28.01 -14.62
CA SER A 133 -10.95 -28.92 -14.49
C SER A 133 -12.08 -28.57 -15.44
#